data_AF-G7SFC1-F1
#
_entry.id   AF-G7SFC1-F1
#
_cell.length_a   1.000
_cell.length_b   1.000
_cell.length_c   1.000
_cell.angle_alpha   90.00
_cell.angle_beta   90.00
_cell.angle_gamma   90.00
#
_symmetry.space_group_name_H-M   'P 1'
#
loop_
_entity.id
_entity.type
_entity.pdbx_description
1 polymer ?
#
loop_
_entity_poly.entity_id
_entity_poly.type
_entity_poly.pdbx_seq_one_letter_code
_entity_poly.pdbx_strand_id
1 'polypeptide(L)'
;MKYSQQVLDMLEQAVSGQIGNFWNFSFDFNAFFGENEEFADAWEAENPEMFDALNDVELMMFLEEHDPSDKQGFINFLTPYYEKAKQLNKKHP
;
A
#
# COMPACT_ATOMS: atom_id res chain seq x y z
N MET A 1 14.73 7.86 -3.04
CA MET A 1 13.37 8.26 -2.63
C MET A 1 13.10 7.65 -1.27
N LYS A 2 12.35 8.32 -0.40
CA LYS A 2 11.96 7.76 0.90
C LYS A 2 11.10 6.52 0.74
N TYR A 3 11.15 5.59 1.69
CA TYR A 3 10.38 4.34 1.62
C TYR A 3 8.88 4.61 1.67
N SER A 4 8.44 5.50 2.57
CA SER A 4 7.04 5.92 2.67
C SER A 4 6.53 6.55 1.38
N GLN A 5 7.37 7.30 0.67
CA GLN A 5 6.99 7.92 -0.60
C GLN A 5 6.81 6.88 -1.71
N GLN A 6 7.67 5.86 -1.77
CA GLN A 6 7.52 4.78 -2.75
C GLN A 6 6.21 4.01 -2.56
N VAL A 7 5.87 3.70 -1.30
CA VAL A 7 4.58 3.06 -0.95
C VAL A 7 3.41 3.98 -1.30
N LEU A 8 3.52 5.28 -1.01
CA LEU A 8 2.47 6.25 -1.33
C LEU A 8 2.24 6.40 -2.83
N ASP A 9 3.31 6.48 -3.63
CA ASP A 9 3.25 6.57 -5.09
C ASP A 9 2.59 5.34 -5.71
N MET A 10 2.83 4.15 -5.11
CA MET A 10 2.21 2.91 -5.53
C MET A 10 0.71 2.88 -5.22
N LEU A 11 0.33 3.29 -4.01
CA LEU A 11 -1.08 3.44 -3.61
C LEU A 11 -1.81 4.45 -4.50
N GLU A 12 -1.17 5.58 -4.83
CA GLU A 12 -1.74 6.61 -5.71
C GLU A 12 -2.05 6.07 -7.11
N GLN A 13 -1.14 5.29 -7.70
CA GLN A 13 -1.37 4.64 -9.00
C GLN A 13 -2.56 3.69 -8.96
N ALA A 14 -2.73 2.93 -7.87
CA ALA A 14 -3.84 2.01 -7.71
C ALA A 14 -5.19 2.75 -7.58
N VAL A 15 -5.29 3.73 -6.67
CA VAL A 15 -6.55 4.45 -6.43
C VAL A 15 -6.93 5.41 -7.56
N SER A 16 -5.96 5.87 -8.35
CA SER A 16 -6.23 6.65 -9.57
C SER A 16 -6.69 5.80 -10.76
N GLY A 17 -6.70 4.46 -10.62
CA GLY A 17 -7.06 3.53 -11.68
C GLY A 17 -6.04 3.48 -12.82
N GLN A 18 -4.81 3.96 -12.58
CA GLN A 18 -3.74 4.01 -13.58
C GLN A 18 -2.99 2.68 -13.72
N ILE A 19 -3.24 1.72 -12.84
CA ILE A 19 -2.62 0.39 -12.93
C ILE A 19 -3.33 -0.51 -13.94
N GLY A 20 -2.54 -1.21 -14.76
CA GLY A 20 -3.04 -2.16 -15.74
C GLY A 20 -3.52 -3.49 -15.14
N ASN A 21 -2.96 -3.88 -13.99
CA ASN A 21 -3.25 -5.15 -13.33
C ASN A 21 -3.26 -5.00 -11.80
N PHE A 22 -4.43 -5.15 -11.19
CA PHE A 22 -4.64 -5.07 -9.74
C PHE A 22 -4.03 -6.26 -8.98
N TRP A 23 -3.93 -7.44 -9.59
CA TRP A 23 -3.24 -8.58 -8.99
C TRP A 23 -1.74 -8.33 -8.82
N ASN A 24 -1.09 -7.77 -9.83
CA ASN A 24 0.33 -7.45 -9.74
C ASN A 24 0.58 -6.43 -8.61
N PHE A 25 -0.30 -5.44 -8.49
CA PHE A 25 -0.24 -4.51 -7.37
C PHE A 25 -0.32 -5.24 -6.02
N SER A 26 -1.25 -6.18 -5.83
CA SER A 26 -1.36 -6.93 -4.56
C SER A 26 -0.07 -7.68 -4.21
N PHE A 27 0.54 -8.35 -5.18
CA PHE A 27 1.82 -9.05 -4.96
C PHE A 27 2.95 -8.09 -4.61
N ASP A 28 3.15 -7.06 -5.45
CA ASP A 28 4.22 -6.09 -5.28
C ASP A 28 4.07 -5.32 -3.94
N PHE A 29 2.83 -5.05 -3.52
CA PHE A 29 2.53 -4.32 -2.29
C PHE A 29 2.77 -5.19 -1.06
N ASN A 30 2.32 -6.46 -1.08
CA ASN A 30 2.56 -7.40 0.01
C ASN A 30 4.06 -7.69 0.21
N ALA A 31 4.86 -7.66 -0.86
CA ALA A 31 6.30 -7.88 -0.79
C ALA A 31 7.03 -6.85 0.11
N PHE A 32 6.50 -5.63 0.25
CA PHE A 32 7.07 -4.60 1.13
C PHE A 32 6.97 -4.92 2.63
N PHE A 33 6.16 -5.88 3.04
CA PHE A 33 5.96 -6.24 4.45
C PHE A 33 6.83 -7.42 4.93
N GLY A 34 7.72 -7.97 4.09
CA GLY A 34 8.65 -9.00 4.57
C GLY A 34 9.33 -9.83 3.50
N GLU A 35 8.85 -9.85 2.25
CA GLU A 35 9.61 -10.51 1.18
C GLU A 35 10.89 -9.73 0.83
N ASN A 36 10.83 -8.41 1.00
CA ASN A 36 12.01 -7.54 1.00
C ASN A 36 12.30 -7.07 2.43
N GLU A 37 12.97 -7.90 3.22
CA GLU A 37 13.32 -7.61 4.63
C GLU A 37 14.05 -6.26 4.79
N GLU A 38 15.02 -5.95 3.91
CA GLU A 38 15.76 -4.67 3.98
C GLU A 38 14.83 -3.46 3.78
N PHE A 39 13.88 -3.56 2.84
CA PHE A 39 12.89 -2.51 2.63
C PHE A 39 11.93 -2.41 3.82
N ALA A 40 11.42 -3.55 4.31
CA ALA A 40 10.48 -3.59 5.41
C ALA A 40 11.07 -2.97 6.68
N ASP A 41 12.26 -3.39 7.08
CA ASP A 41 12.97 -2.87 8.25
C ASP A 41 13.27 -1.37 8.11
N ALA A 42 13.74 -0.95 6.94
CA ALA A 42 14.07 0.45 6.70
C ALA A 42 12.83 1.35 6.63
N TRP A 43 11.71 0.83 6.11
CA TRP A 43 10.44 1.54 6.07
C TRP A 43 9.81 1.66 7.46
N GLU A 44 9.78 0.57 8.24
CA GLU A 44 9.31 0.58 9.62
C GLU A 44 10.12 1.58 10.46
N ALA A 45 11.44 1.60 10.33
CA ALA A 45 12.29 2.56 11.03
C ALA A 45 12.06 4.01 10.56
N GLU A 46 11.73 4.24 9.29
CA GLU A 46 11.46 5.57 8.73
C GLU A 46 10.11 6.13 9.21
N ASN A 47 9.06 5.31 9.18
CA ASN A 47 7.69 5.73 9.44
C ASN A 47 6.84 4.57 10.00
N PRO A 48 7.02 4.23 11.29
CA PRO A 48 6.35 3.09 11.90
C PRO A 48 4.83 3.25 11.93
N GLU A 49 4.33 4.50 12.07
CA GLU A 49 2.88 4.77 12.03
C GLU A 49 2.26 4.37 10.69
N MET A 50 2.96 4.64 9.57
CA MET A 50 2.48 4.29 8.23
C MET A 50 2.66 2.80 7.94
N PHE A 51 3.77 2.21 8.39
CA PHE A 51 4.00 0.77 8.29
C PHE A 51 2.88 0.00 9.00
N ASP A 52 2.62 0.28 10.28
CA ASP A 52 1.55 -0.36 11.05
C ASP A 52 0.17 -0.12 10.45
N ALA A 53 -0.07 1.07 9.91
CA ALA A 53 -1.37 1.41 9.31
C ALA A 53 -1.68 0.64 8.03
N LEU A 54 -0.65 0.17 7.32
CA LEU A 54 -0.78 -0.57 6.06
C LEU A 54 -0.46 -2.07 6.24
N ASN A 55 0.20 -2.45 7.33
CA ASN A 55 0.33 -3.84 7.79
C ASN A 55 -0.96 -4.26 8.54
N ASP A 56 -2.09 -4.09 7.85
CA ASP A 56 -3.43 -4.30 8.41
C ASP A 56 -4.01 -5.62 7.88
N VAL A 57 -4.56 -6.42 8.79
CA VAL A 57 -5.06 -7.77 8.47
C VAL A 57 -6.19 -7.72 7.45
N GLU A 58 -7.09 -6.73 7.55
CA GLU A 58 -8.20 -6.58 6.59
C GLU A 58 -7.68 -6.21 5.20
N LEU A 59 -6.69 -5.31 5.13
CA LEU A 59 -6.02 -4.98 3.87
C LEU A 59 -5.33 -6.20 3.25
N MET A 60 -4.56 -6.96 4.03
CA MET A 60 -3.85 -8.14 3.53
C MET A 60 -4.82 -9.19 2.97
N MET A 61 -5.87 -9.53 3.73
CA MET A 61 -6.90 -10.47 3.26
C MET A 61 -7.58 -9.97 1.99
N PHE A 62 -7.90 -8.67 1.92
CA PHE A 62 -8.49 -8.10 0.71
C PHE A 62 -7.56 -8.24 -0.50
N LEU A 63 -6.28 -7.92 -0.35
CA LEU A 63 -5.31 -8.00 -1.45
C LEU A 63 -5.14 -9.44 -1.97
N GLU A 64 -5.27 -10.44 -1.10
CA GLU A 64 -5.20 -11.87 -1.42
C GLU A 64 -6.48 -12.46 -2.03
N GLU A 65 -7.66 -11.90 -1.72
CA GLU A 65 -8.95 -12.53 -2.08
C GLU A 65 -9.80 -11.70 -3.05
N HIS A 66 -9.41 -10.47 -3.38
CA HIS A 66 -10.24 -9.58 -4.20
C HIS A 66 -10.59 -10.16 -5.58
N ASP A 67 -11.78 -9.80 -6.06
CA ASP A 67 -12.18 -10.05 -7.45
C ASP A 67 -11.43 -9.08 -8.39
N PRO A 68 -10.54 -9.57 -9.27
CA PRO A 68 -9.78 -8.71 -10.18
C PRO A 68 -10.61 -7.99 -11.24
N SER A 69 -11.86 -8.44 -11.44
CA SER A 69 -12.79 -7.78 -12.35
C SER A 69 -13.46 -6.55 -11.72
N ASP A 70 -13.55 -6.50 -10.39
CA ASP A 70 -14.15 -5.37 -9.65
C ASP A 70 -13.13 -4.27 -9.34
N LYS A 71 -12.72 -3.58 -10.41
CA LYS A 71 -11.76 -2.46 -10.31
C LYS A 71 -12.25 -1.33 -9.40
N GLN A 72 -13.55 -1.03 -9.44
CA GLN A 72 -14.10 0.09 -8.67
C GLN A 72 -14.21 -0.29 -7.18
N GLY A 73 -14.59 -1.53 -6.87
CA GLY A 73 -14.56 -2.06 -5.51
C GLY A 73 -13.15 -2.01 -4.93
N PHE A 74 -12.14 -2.42 -5.70
CA PHE A 74 -10.73 -2.32 -5.32
C PHE A 74 -10.31 -0.88 -4.99
N ILE A 75 -10.58 0.06 -5.89
CA ILE A 75 -10.25 1.48 -5.69
C ILE A 75 -10.95 2.02 -4.44
N ASN A 76 -12.24 1.71 -4.28
CA ASN A 76 -13.03 2.19 -3.15
C ASN A 76 -12.49 1.64 -1.81
N PHE A 77 -12.10 0.37 -1.79
CA PHE A 77 -11.52 -0.27 -0.61
C PHE A 77 -10.16 0.32 -0.24
N LEU A 78 -9.29 0.56 -1.24
CA LEU A 78 -7.93 1.05 -0.99
C LEU A 78 -7.87 2.56 -0.69
N THR A 79 -8.86 3.34 -1.12
CA THR A 79 -8.89 4.81 -0.97
C THR A 79 -8.71 5.29 0.48
N PRO A 80 -9.41 4.73 1.49
CA PRO A 80 -9.18 5.09 2.89
C PRO A 80 -7.74 4.86 3.36
N TYR A 81 -7.10 3.77 2.94
CA TYR A 81 -5.71 3.46 3.26
C TYR A 81 -4.75 4.45 2.60
N TYR A 82 -4.97 4.78 1.33
CA TYR A 82 -4.20 5.82 0.63
C TYR A 82 -4.29 7.18 1.33
N GLU A 83 -5.49 7.63 1.70
CA GLU A 83 -5.65 8.93 2.37
C GLU A 83 -5.00 8.95 3.77
N LYS A 84 -5.06 7.82 4.50
CA LYS A 84 -4.35 7.67 5.77
C LYS A 84 -2.82 7.71 5.57
N ALA A 85 -2.29 6.94 4.63
CA ALA A 85 -0.87 6.93 4.28
C ALA A 85 -0.36 8.32 3.87
N LYS A 86 -1.13 9.04 3.05
CA LYS A 86 -0.83 10.42 2.62
C LYS A 86 -0.77 11.40 3.80
N GLN A 87 -1.61 11.23 4.81
CA GLN A 87 -1.56 12.05 6.03
C GLN A 87 -0.32 11.73 6.88
N LEU A 88 0.03 10.45 7.00
CA LEU A 88 1.17 9.99 7.78
C LEU A 88 2.50 10.37 7.12
N ASN A 89 2.62 10.25 5.79
CA ASN A 89 3.81 10.67 5.05
C ASN A 89 4.12 12.17 5.22
N LYS A 90 3.09 13.02 5.32
CA LYS A 90 3.29 14.47 5.59
C LYS A 90 3.90 14.77 6.95
N LYS A 91 3.75 13.89 7.94
CA LYS A 91 4.40 14.01 9.25
C LYS A 91 5.87 13.61 9.19
N HIS A 92 6.24 12.76 8.23
CA HIS A 92 7.59 12.22 8.03
C HIS A 92 8.15 12.54 6.62
N PRO A 93 8.16 13.83 6.18
CA PRO A 93 8.45 14.25 4.80
C PRO A 93 9.91 14.07 4.43
#